data_AF-A0A951W2X8-F1
#
_entry.id   AF-A0A951W2X8-F1
#
_cell.length_a   1.000
_cell.length_b   1.000
_cell.length_c   1.000
_cell.angle_alpha   90.00
_cell.angle_beta   90.00
_cell.angle_gamma   90.00
#
_symmetry.space_group_name_H-M   'P 1'
#
loop_
_entity.id
_entity.type
_entity.pdbx_description
1 polymer ?
#
loop_
_entity_poly.entity_id
_entity_poly.type
_entity_poly.pdbx_seq_one_letter_code
_entity_poly.pdbx_strand_id
1 'polypeptide(L)'
;MSGFLLVCVSACALLGASDDISTALHETLQGRANAADIQQALNETLGLQAVSPSGIRVTGRQVSIRELDRDVWAEELDPEAVVLSAVTVDGHGPEPLKVLAPLPGAGDPGKPEGSGKWAGYLRTGSGLFLKLDSEATPDGGHVAFECPVPGDYLIAAEPLREVDLLEKASLLPSAPPPSRDPALKEKWGLFPVAPEIIHGPVPLVLVHGAATDRWAEFIHWATYSPEAAAFREQYQVWNFRHEMAGINAPMDFDPGCPVFEESIAAHLARFLHGAETDGVEQDGVRYWFPPGPFSMITHSSGALKARAFMVNFPDYAERVLACVTLGSTHLGTPIATMEWNRHTISRLGIGRLNLFDRVMEFLVSINYFSISNQSDLDAGWLNGDREGGKGIPFRRFKTWTRADGYHRRVLSPRDANRTDARTLPGFEGDDTFEPKEPLDTFCGGMDLITPAERGGLHTDKLFLYASYYGRNFDLLGTLERSGNGLMPGWLNLAENVGLWAVALLVNLFESPGGRYPLGAYTLGDGFVPLQSQLFMDGHETAPLYKTRTRFGWTVPDFPLRPDMDLIREHTLANPDRIRLFPGWSHLETVTGRYNKATGHSELFSMVAEDLLGVL
;
A
#
# COMPACT_ATOMS: atom_id res chain seq x y z
N MET A 1 -2.21 -5.66 55.15
CA MET A 1 -0.94 -4.89 55.16
C MET A 1 0.31 -5.74 55.40
N SER A 2 0.25 -6.78 56.23
CA SER A 2 1.44 -7.52 56.70
C SER A 2 2.09 -8.50 55.71
N GLY A 3 1.35 -9.00 54.70
CA GLY A 3 1.90 -9.95 53.71
C GLY A 3 2.70 -9.30 52.57
N PHE A 4 2.26 -8.14 52.08
CA PHE A 4 2.91 -7.40 50.98
C PHE A 4 4.26 -6.80 51.42
N LEU A 5 4.33 -6.31 52.66
CA LEU A 5 5.55 -5.78 53.27
C LEU A 5 6.65 -6.85 53.41
N LEU A 6 6.28 -8.10 53.70
CA LEU A 6 7.22 -9.22 53.84
C LEU A 6 7.87 -9.60 52.49
N VAL A 7 7.10 -9.50 51.39
CA VAL A 7 7.59 -9.75 50.02
C VAL A 7 8.55 -8.64 49.58
N CYS A 8 8.23 -7.37 49.88
CA CYS A 8 9.11 -6.23 49.58
C CYS A 8 10.44 -6.28 50.35
N VAL A 9 10.42 -6.64 51.64
CA VAL A 9 11.64 -6.80 52.46
C VAL A 9 12.51 -7.96 51.95
N SER A 10 11.89 -9.04 51.46
CA SER A 10 12.61 -10.18 50.88
C SER A 10 13.26 -9.83 49.52
N ALA A 11 12.61 -8.99 48.71
CA ALA A 11 13.16 -8.48 47.45
C ALA A 11 14.38 -7.56 47.68
N CYS A 12 14.35 -6.69 48.69
CA CYS A 12 15.50 -5.86 49.08
C CYS A 12 16.72 -6.68 49.55
N ALA A 13 16.48 -7.83 50.20
CA ALA A 13 17.54 -8.71 50.68
C ALA A 13 18.20 -9.57 49.58
N LEU A 14 17.46 -9.87 48.49
CA LEU A 14 17.93 -10.73 47.39
C LEU A 14 18.55 -9.96 46.21
N LEU A 15 18.16 -8.70 45.98
CA LEU A 15 18.57 -7.93 44.79
C LEU A 15 19.74 -6.96 45.01
N GLY A 16 20.21 -6.79 46.25
CA GLY A 16 21.06 -5.67 46.62
C GLY A 16 20.23 -4.39 46.66
N ALA A 17 20.15 -3.75 47.82
CA ALA A 17 19.22 -2.64 48.03
C ALA A 17 19.47 -1.50 47.04
N SER A 18 18.53 -1.28 46.12
CA SER A 18 18.40 0.01 45.45
C SER A 18 18.03 1.05 46.53
N ASP A 19 18.77 2.17 46.56
CA ASP A 19 18.54 3.26 47.50
C ASP A 19 17.09 3.79 47.40
N ASP A 20 16.49 3.70 46.22
CA ASP A 20 15.12 4.16 45.93
C ASP A 20 14.05 3.29 46.61
N ILE A 21 14.20 1.95 46.59
CA ILE A 21 13.26 1.04 47.27
C ILE A 21 13.37 1.22 48.80
N SER A 22 14.58 1.38 49.30
CA SER A 22 14.84 1.60 50.73
C SER A 22 14.24 2.92 51.21
N THR A 23 14.34 3.97 50.40
CA THR A 23 13.76 5.30 50.67
C THR A 23 12.23 5.24 50.65
N ALA A 24 11.61 4.68 49.61
CA ALA A 24 10.15 4.56 49.52
C ALA A 24 9.55 3.73 50.65
N LEU A 25 10.24 2.65 51.06
CA LEU A 25 9.83 1.84 52.22
C LEU A 25 9.91 2.64 53.53
N HIS A 26 10.98 3.43 53.72
CA HIS A 26 11.14 4.25 54.90
C HIS A 26 10.08 5.36 54.99
N GLU A 27 9.79 6.04 53.89
CA GLU A 27 8.75 7.07 53.81
C GLU A 27 7.34 6.50 54.04
N THR A 28 7.07 5.30 53.52
CA THR A 28 5.79 4.61 53.75
C THR A 28 5.61 4.23 55.22
N LEU A 29 6.67 3.74 55.88
CA LEU A 29 6.66 3.44 57.31
C LEU A 29 6.46 4.69 58.18
N GLN A 30 6.84 5.87 57.67
CA GLN A 30 6.60 7.17 58.31
C GLN A 30 5.24 7.78 57.97
N GLY A 31 4.41 7.11 57.17
CA GLY A 31 3.10 7.62 56.73
C GLY A 31 3.18 8.78 55.74
N ARG A 32 4.34 8.97 55.08
CA ARG A 32 4.59 10.02 54.09
C ARG A 32 4.44 9.54 52.65
N ALA A 33 4.47 8.23 52.45
CA ALA A 33 4.22 7.55 51.19
C ALA A 33 3.22 6.39 51.41
N ASN A 34 2.74 5.79 50.33
CA ASN A 34 1.78 4.70 50.33
C ASN A 34 2.32 3.45 49.60
N ALA A 35 1.57 2.35 49.62
CA ALA A 35 2.00 1.08 49.03
C ALA A 35 2.25 1.15 47.51
N ALA A 36 1.60 2.07 46.79
CA ALA A 36 1.82 2.29 45.37
C ALA A 36 3.21 2.88 45.09
N ASP A 37 3.77 3.67 46.01
CA ASP A 37 5.11 4.26 45.87
C ASP A 37 6.20 3.18 45.97
N ILE A 38 6.04 2.21 46.88
CA ILE A 38 6.92 1.04 46.97
C ILE A 38 6.80 0.17 45.71
N GLN A 39 5.57 -0.06 45.24
CA GLN A 39 5.32 -0.84 44.04
C GLN A 39 5.94 -0.16 42.81
N GLN A 40 5.86 1.17 42.72
CA GLN A 40 6.52 1.95 41.69
C GLN A 40 8.05 1.82 41.77
N ALA A 41 8.66 2.05 42.94
CA ALA A 41 10.11 1.94 43.10
C ALA A 41 10.64 0.52 42.78
N LEU A 42 9.87 -0.51 43.13
CA LEU A 42 10.17 -1.90 42.76
C LEU A 42 10.08 -2.11 41.25
N ASN A 43 9.00 -1.64 40.61
CA ASN A 43 8.83 -1.75 39.17
C ASN A 43 9.92 -0.99 38.40
N GLU A 44 10.32 0.19 38.86
CA GLU A 44 11.40 0.99 38.27
C GLU A 44 12.76 0.29 38.42
N THR A 45 13.06 -0.24 39.61
CA THR A 45 14.30 -1.00 39.84
C THR A 45 14.37 -2.28 38.99
N LEU A 46 13.22 -2.94 38.78
CA LEU A 46 13.10 -4.11 37.92
C LEU A 46 13.04 -3.75 36.42
N GLY A 47 13.03 -2.45 36.07
CA GLY A 47 12.88 -1.96 34.70
C GLY A 47 11.53 -2.29 34.08
N LEU A 48 10.49 -2.56 34.89
CA LEU A 48 9.13 -2.83 34.43
C LEU A 48 8.30 -1.56 34.19
N GLN A 49 8.76 -0.45 34.76
CA GLN A 49 8.14 0.86 34.67
C GLN A 49 9.21 1.94 34.64
N ALA A 50 8.94 3.06 33.98
CA ALA A 50 9.72 4.28 34.08
C ALA A 50 8.77 5.48 34.16
N VAL A 51 9.10 6.47 34.98
CA VAL A 51 8.29 7.68 35.16
C VAL A 51 9.13 8.91 34.86
N SER A 52 8.61 9.81 34.05
CA SER A 52 9.27 11.06 33.68
C SER A 52 9.02 12.17 34.72
N PRO A 53 9.83 13.25 34.74
CA PRO A 53 9.62 14.39 35.64
C PRO A 53 8.22 15.03 35.57
N SER A 54 7.60 15.06 34.38
CA SER A 54 6.24 15.55 34.17
C SER A 54 5.14 14.52 34.52
N GLY A 55 5.51 13.35 35.02
CA GLY A 55 4.57 12.32 35.47
C GLY A 55 4.12 11.35 34.37
N ILE A 56 4.75 11.36 33.19
CA ILE A 56 4.45 10.39 32.12
C ILE A 56 5.00 9.03 32.54
N ARG A 57 4.14 8.02 32.56
CA ARG A 57 4.48 6.66 32.96
C ARG A 57 4.56 5.76 31.74
N VAL A 58 5.66 5.03 31.62
CA VAL A 58 5.84 3.94 30.65
C VAL A 58 5.89 2.62 31.40
N THR A 59 5.21 1.59 30.91
CA THR A 59 5.29 0.23 31.43
C THR A 59 5.67 -0.75 30.34
N GLY A 60 6.48 -1.75 30.68
CA GLY A 60 7.00 -2.74 29.73
C GLY A 60 8.15 -3.55 30.35
N ARG A 61 9.14 -3.96 29.55
CA ARG A 61 10.34 -4.67 30.03
C ARG A 61 11.61 -3.87 29.74
N GLN A 62 12.44 -3.68 30.75
CA GLN A 62 13.65 -2.84 30.73
C GLN A 62 13.40 -1.46 30.11
N VAL A 63 12.31 -0.82 30.53
CA VAL A 63 11.88 0.46 29.96
C VAL A 63 12.67 1.64 30.47
N SER A 64 12.83 2.65 29.60
CA SER A 64 13.29 3.97 30.00
C SER A 64 12.51 5.06 29.25
N ILE A 65 12.44 6.24 29.85
CA ILE A 65 11.79 7.42 29.27
C ILE A 65 12.68 8.64 29.48
N ARG A 66 12.78 9.47 28.46
CA ARG A 66 13.50 10.74 28.51
C ARG A 66 12.62 11.85 27.94
N GLU A 67 12.39 12.90 28.70
CA GLU A 67 11.71 14.08 28.19
C GLU A 67 12.60 14.84 27.21
N LEU A 68 11.95 15.34 26.17
CA LEU A 68 12.55 16.15 25.13
C LEU A 68 12.01 17.58 25.24
N ASP A 69 12.83 18.52 24.81
CA ASP A 69 12.36 19.88 24.61
C ASP A 69 11.37 19.90 23.44
N ARG A 70 10.11 20.22 23.73
CA ARG A 70 9.05 20.28 22.72
C ARG A 70 9.31 21.34 21.65
N ASP A 71 10.05 22.39 21.98
CA ASP A 71 10.31 23.51 21.06
C ASP A 71 11.28 23.10 19.94
N VAL A 72 12.06 22.02 20.14
CA VAL A 72 12.94 21.42 19.12
C VAL A 72 12.17 21.00 17.87
N TRP A 73 10.87 20.71 17.99
CA TRP A 73 10.03 20.26 16.88
C TRP A 73 9.05 21.33 16.39
N ALA A 74 9.07 22.54 16.95
CA ALA A 74 8.15 23.62 16.58
C ALA A 74 8.20 24.00 15.08
N GLU A 75 9.35 23.82 14.43
CA GLU A 75 9.52 24.05 12.98
C GLU A 75 8.95 22.92 12.11
N GLU A 76 8.76 21.73 12.67
CA GLU A 76 8.19 20.56 11.99
C GLU A 76 6.68 20.47 12.16
N LEU A 77 6.15 21.07 13.23
CA LEU A 77 4.75 21.00 13.62
C LEU A 77 3.92 22.14 13.02
N ASP A 78 2.65 21.83 12.81
CA ASP A 78 1.64 22.81 12.44
C ASP A 78 1.66 23.97 13.46
N PRO A 79 1.71 25.25 13.01
CA PRO A 79 1.74 26.39 13.92
C PRO A 79 0.57 26.45 14.90
N GLU A 80 -0.55 25.80 14.58
CA GLU A 80 -1.76 25.73 15.40
C GLU A 80 -1.82 24.48 16.29
N ALA A 81 -0.86 23.56 16.19
CA ALA A 81 -0.82 22.36 17.02
C ALA A 81 -0.45 22.69 18.48
N VAL A 82 -1.14 22.05 19.41
CA VAL A 82 -0.92 22.25 20.85
C VAL A 82 -0.14 21.07 21.39
N VAL A 83 1.13 21.29 21.71
CA VAL A 83 2.01 20.24 22.24
C VAL A 83 2.04 20.28 23.76
N LEU A 84 1.61 19.18 24.38
CA LEU A 84 1.70 19.00 25.82
C LEU A 84 3.12 18.59 26.21
N SER A 85 3.61 17.52 25.61
CA SER A 85 4.91 16.94 25.96
C SER A 85 5.52 16.16 24.81
N ALA A 86 6.85 16.01 24.89
CA ALA A 86 7.70 15.31 23.93
C ALA A 86 8.60 14.35 24.70
N VAL A 87 8.67 13.08 24.29
CA VAL A 87 9.42 12.04 25.00
C VAL A 87 10.11 11.07 24.05
N THR A 88 11.33 10.64 24.39
CA THR A 88 11.92 9.40 23.85
C THR A 88 11.54 8.26 24.79
N VAL A 89 10.95 7.20 24.26
CA VAL A 89 10.65 5.96 24.98
C VAL A 89 11.55 4.84 24.48
N ASP A 90 12.12 4.04 25.38
CA ASP A 90 12.93 2.86 25.06
C ASP A 90 12.53 1.65 25.91
N GLY A 91 12.86 0.43 25.46
CA GLY A 91 12.50 -0.81 26.13
C GLY A 91 12.91 -2.07 25.36
N HIS A 92 12.71 -3.24 25.98
CA HIS A 92 13.10 -4.55 25.43
C HIS A 92 11.91 -5.51 25.25
N GLY A 93 11.99 -6.35 24.21
CA GLY A 93 11.09 -7.48 24.00
C GLY A 93 9.94 -7.19 23.02
N PRO A 94 9.11 -8.19 22.69
CA PRO A 94 8.15 -8.10 21.58
C PRO A 94 6.78 -7.51 21.95
N GLU A 95 6.55 -7.16 23.21
CA GLU A 95 5.29 -6.60 23.70
C GLU A 95 5.32 -5.05 23.64
N PRO A 96 4.27 -4.39 23.14
CA PRO A 96 4.20 -2.93 23.10
C PRO A 96 4.40 -2.29 24.49
N LEU A 97 5.11 -1.17 24.51
CA LEU A 97 5.26 -0.38 25.73
C LEU A 97 3.98 0.44 25.94
N LYS A 98 3.47 0.53 27.16
CA LYS A 98 2.24 1.31 27.42
C LYS A 98 2.61 2.64 28.04
N VAL A 99 2.13 3.72 27.45
CA VAL A 99 2.33 5.08 27.94
C VAL A 99 1.04 5.61 28.53
N LEU A 100 1.15 6.21 29.71
CA LEU A 100 0.10 6.95 30.39
C LEU A 100 0.61 8.36 30.67
N ALA A 101 0.09 9.35 29.95
CA ALA A 101 0.50 10.73 30.07
C ALA A 101 -0.58 11.57 30.77
N PRO A 102 -0.23 12.35 31.80
CA PRO A 102 -1.19 13.20 32.50
C PRO A 102 -1.68 14.32 31.58
N LEU A 103 -2.96 14.67 31.68
CA LEU A 103 -3.59 15.76 30.96
C LEU A 103 -3.75 16.99 31.87
N PRO A 104 -3.74 18.21 31.31
CA PRO A 104 -4.06 19.41 32.07
C PRO A 104 -5.48 19.32 32.67
N GLY A 105 -5.63 19.70 33.94
CA GLY A 105 -6.92 19.70 34.62
C GLY A 105 -7.94 20.61 33.93
N ALA A 106 -9.24 20.34 34.11
CA ALA A 106 -10.29 21.23 33.63
C ALA A 106 -10.16 22.60 34.32
N GLY A 107 -9.66 23.61 33.60
CA GLY A 107 -9.38 24.95 34.12
C GLY A 107 -7.92 25.40 34.05
N ASP A 108 -7.01 24.57 33.53
CA ASP A 108 -5.61 24.94 33.31
C ASP A 108 -5.49 25.95 32.14
N PRO A 109 -4.77 27.09 32.26
CA PRO A 109 -4.67 28.13 31.23
C PRO A 109 -4.03 27.67 29.91
N GLY A 110 -3.50 26.45 29.88
CA GLY A 110 -2.86 25.82 28.72
C GLY A 110 -3.78 24.96 27.86
N LYS A 111 -5.10 24.93 28.11
CA LYS A 111 -6.07 24.36 27.16
C LYS A 111 -6.58 25.47 26.24
N PRO A 112 -5.92 25.75 25.10
CA PRO A 112 -6.41 26.77 24.17
C PRO A 112 -7.82 26.40 23.72
N GLU A 113 -8.71 27.39 23.76
CA GLU A 113 -10.04 27.31 23.17
C GLU A 113 -9.90 26.85 21.71
N GLY A 114 -10.60 25.77 21.34
CA GLY A 114 -10.52 25.20 19.98
C GLY A 114 -9.55 24.03 19.78
N SER A 115 -8.91 23.51 20.83
CA SER A 115 -8.10 22.28 20.76
C SER A 115 -8.97 21.02 20.63
N GLY A 116 -8.57 20.11 19.73
CA GLY A 116 -9.15 18.79 19.55
C GLY A 116 -8.88 17.84 20.73
N LYS A 117 -9.18 16.55 20.56
CA LYS A 117 -8.85 15.54 21.59
C LYS A 117 -7.35 15.31 21.66
N TRP A 118 -6.81 15.22 22.88
CA TRP A 118 -5.42 14.82 23.12
C TRP A 118 -5.17 13.40 22.61
N ALA A 119 -4.02 13.20 21.97
CA ALA A 119 -3.57 11.90 21.48
C ALA A 119 -2.05 11.79 21.57
N GLY A 120 -1.56 10.54 21.60
CA GLY A 120 -0.16 10.21 21.35
C GLY A 120 0.14 10.22 19.86
N TYR A 121 1.33 10.69 19.50
CA TYR A 121 1.84 10.73 18.14
C TYR A 121 3.26 10.16 18.11
N LEU A 122 3.55 9.29 17.15
CA LEU A 122 4.91 8.78 16.89
C LEU A 122 5.56 9.60 15.78
N ARG A 123 6.78 10.12 16.00
CA ARG A 123 7.56 10.77 14.94
C ARG A 123 8.20 9.72 14.04
N THR A 124 7.82 9.70 12.76
CA THR A 124 8.33 8.71 11.79
C THR A 124 9.35 9.30 10.82
N GLY A 125 9.39 10.64 10.73
CA GLY A 125 10.36 11.41 9.95
C GLY A 125 10.25 12.90 10.24
N SER A 126 11.11 13.71 9.64
CA SER A 126 11.05 15.17 9.76
C SER A 126 9.69 15.69 9.26
N GLY A 127 8.91 16.32 10.13
CA GLY A 127 7.57 16.84 9.80
C GLY A 127 6.48 15.78 9.58
N LEU A 128 6.73 14.51 9.90
CA LEU A 128 5.76 13.41 9.76
C LEU A 128 5.49 12.76 11.13
N PHE A 129 4.24 12.89 11.59
CA PHE A 129 3.79 12.35 12.87
C PHE A 129 2.56 11.46 12.66
N LEU A 130 2.65 10.23 13.16
CA LEU A 130 1.60 9.22 13.11
C LEU A 130 0.77 9.27 14.38
N LYS A 131 -0.53 9.51 14.25
CA LYS A 131 -1.47 9.47 15.38
C LYS A 131 -1.69 8.03 15.87
N LEU A 132 -1.50 7.82 17.17
CA LEU A 132 -1.68 6.53 17.83
C LEU A 132 -3.11 6.40 18.37
N ASP A 133 -3.59 5.16 18.46
CA ASP A 133 -4.89 4.87 19.08
C ASP A 133 -4.79 5.21 20.56
N SER A 134 -5.40 6.35 20.92
CA SER A 134 -5.25 6.99 22.22
C SER A 134 -6.60 7.05 22.92
N GLU A 135 -6.63 6.63 24.17
CA GLU A 135 -7.84 6.66 25.00
C GLU A 135 -7.64 7.58 26.19
N ALA A 136 -8.64 8.44 26.45
CA ALA A 136 -8.68 9.15 27.71
C ALA A 136 -9.07 8.17 28.82
N THR A 137 -8.39 8.22 29.95
CA THR A 137 -8.76 7.40 31.11
C THR A 137 -10.17 7.77 31.61
N PRO A 138 -10.87 6.86 32.33
CA PRO A 138 -12.24 7.11 32.80
C PRO A 138 -12.41 8.35 33.68
N ASP A 139 -11.35 8.74 34.37
CA ASP A 139 -11.27 9.96 35.19
C ASP A 139 -10.98 11.23 34.38
N GLY A 140 -10.70 11.10 33.08
CA GLY A 140 -10.34 12.18 32.16
C GLY A 140 -8.98 12.82 32.44
N GLY A 141 -8.21 12.28 33.38
CA GLY A 141 -6.96 12.89 33.86
C GLY A 141 -5.72 12.49 33.08
N HIS A 142 -5.81 11.45 32.23
CA HIS A 142 -4.69 10.96 31.44
C HIS A 142 -5.11 10.58 30.02
N VAL A 143 -4.14 10.54 29.12
CA VAL A 143 -4.23 9.84 27.84
C VAL A 143 -3.32 8.62 27.86
N ALA A 144 -3.88 7.47 27.48
CA ALA A 144 -3.18 6.21 27.38
C ALA A 144 -3.02 5.83 25.90
N PHE A 145 -1.85 5.33 25.53
CA PHE A 145 -1.58 4.79 24.19
C PHE A 145 -0.48 3.73 24.24
N GLU A 146 -0.44 2.86 23.23
CA GLU A 146 0.60 1.86 23.07
C GLU A 146 1.71 2.35 22.13
N CYS A 147 2.96 2.18 22.54
CA CYS A 147 4.16 2.44 21.79
C CYS A 147 4.64 1.13 21.16
N PRO A 148 4.51 0.97 19.83
CA PRO A 148 4.86 -0.28 19.16
C PRO A 148 6.38 -0.53 19.12
N VAL A 149 7.20 0.51 19.29
CA VAL A 149 8.68 0.43 19.36
C VAL A 149 9.30 1.52 20.20
N PRO A 150 10.56 1.36 20.61
CA PRO A 150 11.39 2.49 21.03
C PRO A 150 11.44 3.62 19.99
N GLY A 151 11.30 4.87 20.43
CA GLY A 151 11.26 6.02 19.52
C GLY A 151 10.88 7.35 20.18
N ASP A 152 10.71 8.37 19.35
CA ASP A 152 10.31 9.72 19.76
C ASP A 152 8.79 9.90 19.61
N TYR A 153 8.15 10.34 20.69
CA TYR A 153 6.70 10.47 20.81
C TYR A 153 6.30 11.88 21.25
N LEU A 154 5.12 12.30 20.81
CA LEU A 154 4.46 13.55 21.16
C LEU A 154 3.11 13.27 21.82
N ILE A 155 2.77 14.04 22.85
CA ILE A 155 1.40 14.17 23.31
C ILE A 155 0.92 15.55 22.88
N ALA A 156 -0.06 15.58 21.99
CA ALA A 156 -0.54 16.81 21.38
C ALA A 156 -2.04 16.78 21.13
N ALA A 157 -2.63 17.94 20.89
CA ALA A 157 -3.99 18.09 20.39
C ALA A 157 -3.96 18.75 19.00
N GLU A 158 -4.68 18.14 18.05
CA GLU A 158 -4.91 18.72 16.73
C GLU A 158 -5.77 19.99 16.81
N PRO A 159 -5.53 21.00 15.96
CA PRO A 159 -6.43 22.13 15.82
C PRO A 159 -7.77 21.68 15.22
N LEU A 160 -8.90 22.25 15.68
CA LEU A 160 -10.20 22.09 15.02
C LEU A 160 -10.19 22.87 13.70
N ARG A 161 -9.83 22.22 12.59
CA ARG A 161 -9.91 22.85 11.26
C ARG A 161 -11.28 22.62 10.62
N GLU A 162 -11.96 23.72 10.28
CA GLU A 162 -12.92 23.72 9.17
C GLU A 162 -12.11 23.88 7.88
N VAL A 163 -12.26 22.91 7.00
CA VAL A 163 -11.44 22.75 5.82
C VAL A 163 -12.15 23.43 4.65
N ASP A 164 -11.68 24.62 4.25
CA ASP A 164 -12.05 25.26 2.98
C ASP A 164 -10.92 25.08 1.97
N LEU A 165 -10.93 23.93 1.26
CA LEU A 165 -9.79 23.45 0.44
C LEU A 165 -10.05 23.37 -1.07
N LEU A 166 -11.24 23.69 -1.55
CA LEU A 166 -11.59 23.50 -2.97
C LEU A 166 -11.06 24.59 -3.91
N GLU A 167 -10.59 25.74 -3.40
CA GLU A 167 -10.20 26.88 -4.25
C GLU A 167 -8.75 26.86 -4.79
N LYS A 168 -7.89 25.91 -4.40
CA LYS A 168 -6.44 25.96 -4.73
C LYS A 168 -5.85 24.75 -5.46
N ALA A 169 -6.61 23.70 -5.72
CA ALA A 169 -6.11 22.50 -6.41
C ALA A 169 -6.66 22.40 -7.84
N SER A 170 -5.96 23.01 -8.79
CA SER A 170 -6.31 22.95 -10.23
C SER A 170 -5.08 22.73 -11.10
N LEU A 171 -4.56 21.49 -11.16
CA LEU A 171 -3.48 21.14 -12.08
C LEU A 171 -3.60 19.77 -12.76
N LEU A 172 -4.58 18.91 -12.40
CA LEU A 172 -4.88 17.68 -13.13
C LEU A 172 -6.34 17.67 -13.59
N PRO A 173 -6.63 17.27 -14.84
CA PRO A 173 -8.00 17.13 -15.31
C PRO A 173 -8.75 16.05 -14.54
N SER A 174 -9.98 16.34 -14.11
CA SER A 174 -10.90 15.35 -13.53
C SER A 174 -11.21 14.26 -14.55
N ALA A 175 -11.19 12.99 -14.14
CA ALA A 175 -11.82 11.95 -14.93
C ALA A 175 -13.35 12.21 -15.00
N PRO A 176 -13.98 12.05 -16.17
CA PRO A 176 -15.43 12.16 -16.27
C PRO A 176 -16.10 11.07 -15.43
N PRO A 177 -17.36 11.28 -14.98
CA PRO A 177 -18.10 10.25 -14.26
C PRO A 177 -18.14 8.93 -15.05
N PRO A 178 -18.00 7.77 -14.41
CA PRO A 178 -18.09 6.47 -15.08
C PRO A 178 -19.44 6.30 -15.79
N SER A 179 -19.40 5.80 -17.02
CA SER A 179 -20.58 5.58 -17.87
C SER A 179 -20.55 4.22 -18.55
N ARG A 180 -21.74 3.66 -18.80
CA ARG A 180 -21.94 2.42 -19.57
C ARG A 180 -22.25 2.66 -21.05
N ASP A 181 -22.15 3.91 -21.52
CA ASP A 181 -22.41 4.25 -22.92
C ASP A 181 -21.50 3.42 -23.85
N PRO A 182 -22.08 2.55 -24.72
CA PRO A 182 -21.29 1.74 -25.64
C PRO A 182 -20.39 2.56 -26.56
N ALA A 183 -20.76 3.81 -26.87
CA ALA A 183 -19.97 4.71 -27.70
C ALA A 183 -18.57 4.98 -27.12
N LEU A 184 -18.43 4.90 -25.79
CA LEU A 184 -17.13 5.09 -25.12
C LEU A 184 -16.15 3.94 -25.41
N LYS A 185 -16.66 2.74 -25.71
CA LYS A 185 -15.86 1.56 -26.04
C LYS A 185 -15.57 1.43 -27.54
N GLU A 186 -16.06 2.33 -28.39
CA GLU A 186 -15.82 2.28 -29.85
C GLU A 186 -14.34 2.36 -30.23
N LYS A 187 -13.52 2.98 -29.37
CA LYS A 187 -12.07 3.08 -29.56
C LYS A 187 -11.30 1.88 -29.03
N TRP A 188 -11.97 0.98 -28.31
CA TRP A 188 -11.34 -0.24 -27.85
C TRP A 188 -11.09 -1.17 -29.03
N GLY A 189 -9.95 -1.85 -29.02
CA GLY A 189 -9.58 -2.75 -30.09
C GLY A 189 -8.19 -3.33 -29.92
N LEU A 190 -7.86 -4.28 -30.80
CA LEU A 190 -6.55 -4.90 -30.89
C LEU A 190 -5.88 -4.42 -32.18
N PHE A 191 -4.75 -3.74 -32.07
CA PHE A 191 -4.12 -3.05 -33.20
C PHE A 191 -2.68 -3.53 -33.41
N PRO A 192 -2.26 -3.87 -34.65
CA PRO A 192 -0.87 -4.21 -34.92
C PRO A 192 0.04 -2.99 -34.73
N VAL A 193 1.23 -3.21 -34.20
CA VAL A 193 2.21 -2.16 -33.90
C VAL A 193 3.37 -2.24 -34.87
N ALA A 194 3.56 -1.19 -35.67
CA ALA A 194 4.60 -1.08 -36.70
C ALA A 194 4.78 -2.38 -37.53
N PRO A 195 3.69 -2.94 -38.10
CA PRO A 195 3.70 -4.26 -38.74
C PRO A 195 4.64 -4.37 -39.94
N GLU A 196 5.08 -3.25 -40.51
CA GLU A 196 6.09 -3.17 -41.56
C GLU A 196 7.53 -3.34 -41.04
N ILE A 197 7.75 -3.23 -39.73
CA ILE A 197 9.05 -3.35 -39.05
C ILE A 197 9.07 -4.57 -38.12
N ILE A 198 8.02 -4.79 -37.34
CA ILE A 198 7.91 -5.85 -36.33
C ILE A 198 6.94 -6.93 -36.83
N HIS A 199 7.47 -7.92 -37.53
CA HIS A 199 6.68 -8.84 -38.36
C HIS A 199 7.01 -10.32 -38.12
N GLY A 200 7.54 -10.65 -36.95
CA GLY A 200 7.84 -12.03 -36.58
C GLY A 200 6.59 -12.91 -36.50
N PRO A 201 6.75 -14.24 -36.57
CA PRO A 201 5.62 -15.17 -36.67
C PRO A 201 4.75 -15.25 -35.41
N VAL A 202 5.28 -14.94 -34.22
CA VAL A 202 4.58 -15.12 -32.95
C VAL A 202 3.96 -13.80 -32.47
N PRO A 203 2.65 -13.74 -32.21
CA PRO A 203 2.05 -12.53 -31.65
C PRO A 203 2.47 -12.27 -30.20
N LEU A 204 2.66 -11.00 -29.88
CA LEU A 204 2.79 -10.47 -28.53
C LEU A 204 1.66 -9.47 -28.27
N VAL A 205 0.80 -9.74 -27.30
CA VAL A 205 -0.31 -8.86 -26.92
C VAL A 205 0.12 -7.96 -25.76
N LEU A 206 0.01 -6.64 -25.94
CA LEU A 206 0.26 -5.65 -24.90
C LEU A 206 -1.06 -5.31 -24.19
N VAL A 207 -1.09 -5.47 -22.86
CA VAL A 207 -2.28 -5.21 -22.03
C VAL A 207 -1.95 -4.18 -20.96
N HIS A 208 -2.40 -2.94 -21.16
CA HIS A 208 -2.12 -1.86 -20.21
C HIS A 208 -2.94 -1.96 -18.91
N GLY A 209 -2.47 -1.27 -17.88
CA GLY A 209 -3.12 -1.17 -16.58
C GLY A 209 -4.23 -0.13 -16.53
N ALA A 210 -4.27 0.62 -15.42
CA ALA A 210 -5.32 1.61 -15.15
C ALA A 210 -5.30 2.79 -16.13
N ALA A 211 -6.50 3.29 -16.46
CA ALA A 211 -6.80 4.51 -17.22
C ALA A 211 -6.28 4.62 -18.66
N THR A 212 -4.96 4.52 -18.90
CA THR A 212 -4.33 4.86 -20.18
C THR A 212 -3.28 3.84 -20.63
N ASP A 213 -3.11 3.76 -21.95
CA ASP A 213 -2.01 3.05 -22.60
C ASP A 213 -0.66 3.75 -22.31
N ARG A 214 0.33 2.98 -21.82
CA ARG A 214 1.69 3.43 -21.47
C ARG A 214 2.78 2.70 -22.25
N TRP A 215 2.45 2.06 -23.37
CA TRP A 215 3.39 1.25 -24.13
C TRP A 215 4.33 2.03 -25.05
N ALA A 216 4.27 3.37 -25.07
CA ALA A 216 5.02 4.19 -26.02
C ALA A 216 6.53 3.89 -26.03
N GLU A 217 7.18 3.81 -24.86
CA GLU A 217 8.60 3.50 -24.72
C GLU A 217 8.93 2.08 -25.21
N PHE A 218 8.13 1.07 -24.83
CA PHE A 218 8.31 -0.31 -25.27
C PHE A 218 8.15 -0.44 -26.79
N ILE A 219 7.10 0.17 -27.34
CA ILE A 219 6.82 0.17 -28.78
C ILE A 219 7.99 0.82 -29.53
N HIS A 220 8.45 1.99 -29.10
CA HIS A 220 9.57 2.65 -29.76
C HIS A 220 10.87 1.86 -29.64
N TRP A 221 11.16 1.25 -28.49
CA TRP A 221 12.30 0.35 -28.34
C TRP A 221 12.19 -0.84 -29.30
N ALA A 222 11.04 -1.52 -29.33
CA ALA A 222 10.80 -2.67 -30.18
C ALA A 222 10.91 -2.31 -31.67
N THR A 223 10.46 -1.12 -32.08
CA THR A 223 10.55 -0.68 -33.47
C THR A 223 11.96 -0.26 -33.88
N TYR A 224 12.66 0.52 -33.05
CA TYR A 224 13.84 1.26 -33.50
C TYR A 224 15.16 0.89 -32.80
N SER A 225 15.11 0.27 -31.63
CA SER A 225 16.34 -0.09 -30.92
C SER A 225 17.09 -1.22 -31.65
N PRO A 226 18.44 -1.13 -31.79
CA PRO A 226 19.25 -2.25 -32.20
C PRO A 226 19.15 -3.46 -31.26
N GLU A 227 18.88 -3.24 -29.97
CA GLU A 227 18.74 -4.30 -28.96
C GLU A 227 17.55 -5.22 -29.23
N ALA A 228 16.50 -4.68 -29.86
CA ALA A 228 15.29 -5.43 -30.20
C ALA A 228 15.38 -6.21 -31.52
N ALA A 229 16.57 -6.34 -32.14
CA ALA A 229 16.71 -6.99 -33.44
C ALA A 229 16.20 -8.44 -33.45
N ALA A 230 16.71 -9.29 -32.55
CA ALA A 230 16.27 -10.69 -32.44
C ALA A 230 14.78 -10.79 -32.06
N PHE A 231 14.31 -9.88 -31.21
CA PHE A 231 12.90 -9.79 -30.84
C PHE A 231 12.00 -9.55 -32.05
N ARG A 232 12.35 -8.60 -32.93
CA ARG A 232 11.57 -8.28 -34.14
C ARG A 232 11.49 -9.43 -35.16
N GLU A 233 12.49 -10.30 -35.19
CA GLU A 233 12.51 -11.46 -36.08
C GLU A 233 11.51 -12.54 -35.64
N GLN A 234 11.23 -12.63 -34.34
CA GLN A 234 10.40 -13.70 -33.76
C GLN A 234 8.99 -13.23 -33.41
N TYR A 235 8.84 -11.98 -32.99
CA TYR A 235 7.58 -11.43 -32.54
C TYR A 235 6.96 -10.42 -33.52
N GLN A 236 5.64 -10.42 -33.58
CA GLN A 236 4.81 -9.30 -34.05
C GLN A 236 4.06 -8.73 -32.85
N VAL A 237 3.97 -7.41 -32.74
CA VAL A 237 3.39 -6.76 -31.56
C VAL A 237 1.97 -6.28 -31.85
N TRP A 238 1.05 -6.57 -30.93
CA TRP A 238 -0.36 -6.18 -30.99
C TRP A 238 -0.73 -5.46 -29.71
N ASN A 239 -1.26 -4.25 -29.82
CA ASN A 239 -1.66 -3.42 -28.68
C ASN A 239 -3.16 -3.55 -28.44
N PHE A 240 -3.54 -4.11 -27.29
CA PHE A 240 -4.93 -4.12 -26.85
C PHE A 240 -5.24 -2.77 -26.18
N ARG A 241 -5.77 -1.84 -26.96
CA ARG A 241 -6.16 -0.51 -26.50
C ARG A 241 -7.55 -0.59 -25.90
N HIS A 242 -7.65 -0.20 -24.64
CA HIS A 242 -8.90 -0.23 -23.89
C HIS A 242 -8.88 0.86 -22.81
N GLU A 243 -8.68 2.13 -23.20
CA GLU A 243 -8.64 3.24 -22.25
C GLU A 243 -9.90 3.25 -21.38
N MET A 244 -9.75 3.34 -20.06
CA MET A 244 -10.83 3.08 -19.09
C MET A 244 -11.37 4.37 -18.44
N ALA A 245 -10.75 5.52 -18.72
CA ALA A 245 -11.17 6.78 -18.12
C ALA A 245 -12.63 7.11 -18.47
N GLY A 246 -13.50 7.13 -17.45
CA GLY A 246 -14.94 7.38 -17.62
C GLY A 246 -15.77 6.19 -18.12
N ILE A 247 -15.19 5.00 -18.23
CA ILE A 247 -15.89 3.80 -18.69
C ILE A 247 -16.12 2.87 -17.51
N ASN A 248 -17.39 2.59 -17.19
CA ASN A 248 -17.74 1.59 -16.20
C ASN A 248 -17.78 0.21 -16.88
N ALA A 249 -16.71 -0.57 -16.74
CA ALA A 249 -16.60 -1.94 -17.22
C ALA A 249 -15.90 -2.82 -16.17
N PRO A 250 -16.34 -4.06 -15.97
CA PRO A 250 -15.62 -5.04 -15.15
C PRO A 250 -14.34 -5.55 -15.83
N MET A 251 -13.40 -6.07 -15.02
CA MET A 251 -12.21 -6.83 -15.45
C MET A 251 -12.47 -8.33 -15.61
N ASP A 252 -13.56 -8.82 -15.00
CA ASP A 252 -14.27 -10.08 -15.31
C ASP A 252 -13.73 -11.33 -14.67
N PHE A 253 -14.07 -11.51 -13.40
CA PHE A 253 -13.66 -12.68 -12.63
C PHE A 253 -14.66 -13.84 -12.70
N ASP A 254 -15.94 -13.58 -13.04
CA ASP A 254 -17.00 -14.60 -13.11
C ASP A 254 -17.71 -14.66 -14.50
N PRO A 255 -17.50 -15.72 -15.31
CA PRO A 255 -18.18 -15.88 -16.58
C PRO A 255 -19.70 -16.13 -16.46
N GLY A 256 -20.20 -16.45 -15.26
CA GLY A 256 -21.62 -16.61 -14.98
C GLY A 256 -22.38 -15.29 -14.77
N CYS A 257 -21.68 -14.15 -14.71
CA CYS A 257 -22.32 -12.87 -14.42
C CYS A 257 -23.11 -12.33 -15.63
N PRO A 258 -24.27 -11.66 -15.46
CA PRO A 258 -25.11 -11.20 -16.58
C PRO A 258 -24.46 -10.16 -17.51
N VAL A 259 -23.46 -9.44 -17.01
CA VAL A 259 -22.72 -8.40 -17.75
C VAL A 259 -21.36 -8.90 -18.26
N PHE A 260 -21.08 -10.21 -18.18
CA PHE A 260 -19.78 -10.78 -18.54
C PHE A 260 -19.41 -10.51 -19.99
N GLU A 261 -20.35 -10.29 -20.90
CA GLU A 261 -20.00 -9.93 -22.28
C GLU A 261 -19.53 -8.48 -22.44
N GLU A 262 -19.80 -7.58 -21.48
CA GLU A 262 -19.38 -6.16 -21.53
C GLU A 262 -17.99 -5.89 -20.92
N SER A 263 -17.44 -6.95 -20.34
CA SER A 263 -16.09 -7.19 -19.83
C SER A 263 -14.91 -6.69 -20.64
N ILE A 264 -13.84 -6.28 -19.96
CA ILE A 264 -12.54 -6.11 -20.61
C ILE A 264 -11.99 -7.45 -21.11
N ALA A 265 -12.16 -8.54 -20.35
CA ALA A 265 -11.63 -9.84 -20.74
C ALA A 265 -12.36 -10.44 -21.96
N ALA A 266 -13.69 -10.37 -22.06
CA ALA A 266 -14.39 -10.87 -23.26
C ALA A 266 -14.23 -9.91 -24.44
N HIS A 267 -14.05 -8.59 -24.23
CA HIS A 267 -13.62 -7.70 -25.30
C HIS A 267 -12.29 -8.15 -25.90
N LEU A 268 -11.28 -8.50 -25.09
CA LEU A 268 -10.02 -9.05 -25.58
C LEU A 268 -10.24 -10.34 -26.39
N ALA A 269 -11.04 -11.29 -25.89
CA ALA A 269 -11.35 -12.52 -26.59
C ALA A 269 -12.03 -12.29 -27.95
N ARG A 270 -12.99 -11.36 -28.01
CA ARG A 270 -13.68 -10.98 -29.25
C ARG A 270 -12.73 -10.30 -30.25
N PHE A 271 -11.85 -9.42 -29.78
CA PHE A 271 -10.90 -8.75 -30.66
C PHE A 271 -9.82 -9.69 -31.18
N LEU A 272 -9.36 -10.64 -30.38
CA LEU A 272 -8.48 -11.72 -30.85
C LEU A 272 -9.18 -12.56 -31.92
N HIS A 273 -10.41 -13.00 -31.66
CA HIS A 273 -11.18 -13.76 -32.64
C HIS A 273 -11.35 -12.97 -33.94
N GLY A 274 -11.81 -11.72 -33.87
CA GLY A 274 -11.98 -10.86 -35.05
C GLY A 274 -10.67 -10.60 -35.79
N ALA A 275 -9.56 -10.43 -35.09
CA ALA A 275 -8.25 -10.26 -35.72
C ALA A 275 -7.74 -11.54 -36.41
N GLU A 276 -8.16 -12.72 -35.94
CA GLU A 276 -7.88 -14.02 -36.57
C GLU A 276 -8.79 -14.32 -37.76
N THR A 277 -10.08 -13.95 -37.69
CA THR A 277 -11.10 -14.34 -38.68
C THR A 277 -11.37 -13.29 -39.75
N ASP A 278 -11.36 -12.02 -39.38
CA ASP A 278 -11.68 -10.91 -40.26
C ASP A 278 -10.46 -10.04 -40.55
N GLY A 279 -9.47 -10.03 -39.65
CA GLY A 279 -8.32 -9.14 -39.71
C GLY A 279 -8.66 -7.70 -39.32
N VAL A 280 -7.63 -6.93 -38.99
CA VAL A 280 -7.73 -5.54 -38.55
C VAL A 280 -7.20 -4.61 -39.63
N GLU A 281 -8.00 -3.62 -40.03
CA GLU A 281 -7.61 -2.64 -41.05
C GLU A 281 -6.98 -1.41 -40.40
N GLN A 282 -5.75 -1.09 -40.81
CA GLN A 282 -5.01 0.08 -40.36
C GLN A 282 -4.31 0.71 -41.56
N ASP A 283 -4.53 2.01 -41.76
CA ASP A 283 -3.99 2.79 -42.89
C ASP A 283 -4.27 2.17 -44.28
N GLY A 284 -5.43 1.52 -44.43
CA GLY A 284 -5.87 0.87 -45.67
C GLY A 284 -5.24 -0.50 -45.94
N VAL A 285 -4.48 -1.04 -44.99
CA VAL A 285 -3.90 -2.39 -45.05
C VAL A 285 -4.54 -3.27 -43.99
N ARG A 286 -4.88 -4.51 -44.36
CA ARG A 286 -5.49 -5.49 -43.46
C ARG A 286 -4.43 -6.43 -42.89
N TYR A 287 -4.30 -6.43 -41.58
CA TYR A 287 -3.37 -7.29 -40.82
C TYR A 287 -4.14 -8.38 -40.10
N TRP A 288 -3.49 -9.52 -39.92
CA TRP A 288 -4.11 -10.73 -39.37
C TRP A 288 -3.33 -11.18 -38.16
N PHE A 289 -4.02 -11.47 -37.07
CA PHE A 289 -3.42 -12.10 -35.91
C PHE A 289 -3.23 -13.59 -36.21
N PRO A 290 -2.00 -14.14 -36.24
CA PRO A 290 -1.83 -15.54 -36.58
C PRO A 290 -2.52 -16.48 -35.60
N PRO A 291 -3.24 -17.49 -36.11
CA PRO A 291 -3.74 -18.55 -35.26
C PRO A 291 -2.56 -19.37 -34.72
N GLY A 292 -2.61 -19.71 -33.43
CA GLY A 292 -1.55 -20.48 -32.76
C GLY A 292 -1.02 -19.81 -31.50
N PRO A 293 0.18 -20.22 -31.04
CA PRO A 293 0.76 -19.72 -29.80
C PRO A 293 1.04 -18.22 -29.84
N PHE A 294 0.85 -17.53 -28.72
CA PHE A 294 1.16 -16.11 -28.55
C PHE A 294 1.69 -15.83 -27.15
N SER A 295 2.23 -14.64 -26.91
CA SER A 295 2.68 -14.19 -25.60
C SER A 295 1.95 -12.91 -25.18
N MET A 296 2.03 -12.55 -23.90
CA MET A 296 1.43 -11.33 -23.37
C MET A 296 2.47 -10.53 -22.58
N ILE A 297 2.39 -9.19 -22.65
CA ILE A 297 3.02 -8.29 -21.67
C ILE A 297 1.94 -7.46 -21.01
N THR A 298 1.98 -7.38 -19.68
CA THR A 298 1.04 -6.62 -18.88
C THR A 298 1.74 -5.63 -17.97
N HIS A 299 1.03 -4.58 -17.57
CA HIS A 299 1.51 -3.63 -16.57
C HIS A 299 0.42 -3.28 -15.54
N SER A 300 0.79 -3.03 -14.28
CA SER A 300 -0.14 -2.59 -13.22
C SER A 300 -1.36 -3.53 -13.12
N SER A 301 -2.60 -3.02 -13.18
CA SER A 301 -3.82 -3.84 -13.18
C SER A 301 -4.05 -4.66 -14.46
N GLY A 302 -3.22 -4.49 -15.50
CA GLY A 302 -3.26 -5.29 -16.73
C GLY A 302 -3.05 -6.78 -16.46
N ALA A 303 -2.31 -7.14 -15.40
CA ALA A 303 -2.14 -8.53 -15.02
C ALA A 303 -3.43 -9.17 -14.51
N LEU A 304 -4.30 -8.41 -13.84
CA LEU A 304 -5.61 -8.91 -13.40
C LEU A 304 -6.48 -9.23 -14.61
N LYS A 305 -6.49 -8.34 -15.61
CA LYS A 305 -7.21 -8.53 -16.89
C LYS A 305 -6.69 -9.74 -17.66
N ALA A 306 -5.36 -9.89 -17.75
CA ALA A 306 -4.74 -11.03 -18.42
C ALA A 306 -5.01 -12.36 -17.71
N ARG A 307 -4.99 -12.37 -16.36
CA ARG A 307 -5.35 -13.55 -15.58
C ARG A 307 -6.83 -13.89 -15.72
N ALA A 308 -7.72 -12.91 -15.61
CA ALA A 308 -9.14 -13.07 -15.87
C ALA A 308 -9.39 -13.66 -17.26
N PHE A 309 -8.71 -13.13 -18.28
CA PHE A 309 -8.77 -13.67 -19.64
C PHE A 309 -8.28 -15.13 -19.73
N MET A 310 -7.11 -15.45 -19.16
CA MET A 310 -6.59 -16.83 -19.19
C MET A 310 -7.47 -17.81 -18.41
N VAL A 311 -8.11 -17.40 -17.32
CA VAL A 311 -9.01 -18.27 -16.55
C VAL A 311 -10.33 -18.50 -17.27
N ASN A 312 -10.91 -17.44 -17.84
CA ASN A 312 -12.27 -17.51 -18.41
C ASN A 312 -12.29 -17.94 -19.89
N PHE A 313 -11.14 -17.92 -20.56
CA PHE A 313 -11.00 -18.37 -21.94
C PHE A 313 -9.88 -19.42 -22.08
N PRO A 314 -10.09 -20.65 -21.56
CA PRO A 314 -9.03 -21.67 -21.47
C PRO A 314 -8.43 -22.05 -22.83
N ASP A 315 -9.20 -22.04 -23.91
CA ASP A 315 -8.70 -22.32 -25.27
C ASP A 315 -7.63 -21.31 -25.72
N TYR A 316 -7.80 -20.03 -25.36
CA TYR A 316 -6.77 -19.03 -25.58
C TYR A 316 -5.63 -19.16 -24.57
N ALA A 317 -5.94 -19.49 -23.32
CA ALA A 317 -4.94 -19.66 -22.27
C ALA A 317 -3.92 -20.75 -22.63
N GLU A 318 -4.36 -21.87 -23.21
CA GLU A 318 -3.48 -22.94 -23.69
C GLU A 318 -2.48 -22.44 -24.75
N ARG A 319 -2.88 -21.48 -25.57
CA ARG A 319 -2.03 -20.85 -26.60
C ARG A 319 -1.06 -19.81 -26.04
N VAL A 320 -1.26 -19.32 -24.82
CA VAL A 320 -0.31 -18.40 -24.18
C VAL A 320 0.98 -19.15 -23.84
N LEU A 321 2.11 -18.71 -24.38
CA LEU A 321 3.44 -19.26 -24.08
C LEU A 321 4.03 -18.65 -22.80
N ALA A 322 3.91 -17.33 -22.68
CA ALA A 322 4.38 -16.56 -21.54
C ALA A 322 3.51 -15.31 -21.35
N CYS A 323 3.32 -14.91 -20.09
CA CYS A 323 2.72 -13.65 -19.71
C CYS A 323 3.68 -12.90 -18.79
N VAL A 324 4.39 -11.92 -19.37
CA VAL A 324 5.33 -11.05 -18.64
C VAL A 324 4.56 -9.94 -17.95
N THR A 325 4.66 -9.85 -16.62
CA THR A 325 3.94 -8.84 -15.84
C THR A 325 4.92 -7.84 -15.23
N LEU A 326 4.80 -6.58 -15.62
CA LEU A 326 5.65 -5.46 -15.19
C LEU A 326 4.96 -4.72 -14.05
N GLY A 327 5.55 -4.71 -12.85
CA GLY A 327 5.07 -3.91 -11.72
C GLY A 327 3.57 -4.07 -11.43
N SER A 328 3.06 -5.30 -11.47
CA SER A 328 1.62 -5.58 -11.61
C SER A 328 0.90 -5.90 -10.30
N THR A 329 -0.42 -5.68 -10.23
CA THR A 329 -1.22 -5.85 -9.01
C THR A 329 -1.92 -7.22 -8.94
N HIS A 330 -1.19 -8.33 -8.82
CA HIS A 330 -1.83 -9.67 -8.83
C HIS A 330 -2.78 -9.95 -7.65
N LEU A 331 -2.58 -9.29 -6.51
CA LEU A 331 -3.47 -9.39 -5.34
C LEU A 331 -4.33 -8.12 -5.16
N GLY A 332 -4.38 -7.29 -6.20
CA GLY A 332 -4.95 -5.95 -6.14
C GLY A 332 -4.03 -4.97 -5.43
N THR A 333 -4.57 -3.83 -5.02
CA THR A 333 -3.87 -2.81 -4.27
C THR A 333 -4.74 -2.26 -3.15
N PRO A 334 -4.18 -2.06 -1.94
CA PRO A 334 -4.93 -1.45 -0.84
C PRO A 334 -5.34 0.00 -1.15
N ILE A 335 -4.69 0.66 -2.11
CA ILE A 335 -5.07 2.02 -2.53
C ILE A 335 -6.34 2.06 -3.40
N ALA A 336 -6.79 0.93 -3.94
CA ALA A 336 -8.08 0.86 -4.61
C ALA A 336 -9.23 0.64 -3.61
N THR A 337 -8.91 0.38 -2.33
CA THR A 337 -9.87 0.31 -1.22
C THR A 337 -10.03 1.69 -0.58
N MET A 338 -11.16 2.36 -0.82
CA MET A 338 -11.33 3.75 -0.42
C MET A 338 -11.30 3.98 1.09
N GLU A 339 -11.86 3.06 1.85
CA GLU A 339 -11.85 3.02 3.30
C GLU A 339 -10.41 2.92 3.81
N TRP A 340 -9.58 2.10 3.16
CA TRP A 340 -8.18 1.93 3.53
C TRP A 340 -7.40 3.22 3.30
N ASN A 341 -7.62 3.88 2.17
CA ASN A 341 -7.01 5.17 1.88
C ASN A 341 -7.39 6.22 2.90
N ARG A 342 -8.68 6.37 3.16
CA ARG A 342 -9.17 7.37 4.10
C ARG A 342 -8.71 7.08 5.53
N HIS A 343 -8.65 5.80 5.92
CA HIS A 343 -8.06 5.35 7.18
C HIS A 343 -6.59 5.77 7.28
N THR A 344 -5.79 5.44 6.26
CA THR A 344 -4.38 5.78 6.10
C THR A 344 -4.15 7.29 6.28
N ILE A 345 -4.88 8.10 5.51
CA ILE A 345 -4.81 9.56 5.54
C ILE A 345 -5.17 10.10 6.94
N SER A 346 -6.29 9.67 7.51
CA SER A 346 -6.80 10.18 8.78
C SER A 346 -5.89 9.97 10.00
N ARG A 347 -4.87 9.12 9.87
CA ARG A 347 -3.89 8.86 10.93
C ARG A 347 -2.60 9.68 10.79
N LEU A 348 -2.42 10.44 9.70
CA LEU A 348 -1.37 11.46 9.62
C LEU A 348 -1.82 12.69 10.40
N GLY A 349 -0.93 13.31 11.18
CA GLY A 349 -1.31 14.46 12.01
C GLY A 349 -0.16 15.39 12.38
N ILE A 350 -0.54 16.52 12.98
CA ILE A 350 0.25 17.64 13.59
C ILE A 350 1.51 18.17 12.88
N GLY A 351 1.97 17.57 11.78
CA GLY A 351 3.11 18.03 11.00
C GLY A 351 2.73 19.07 9.95
N ARG A 352 3.66 19.99 9.62
CA ARG A 352 3.49 20.97 8.53
C ARG A 352 3.30 20.33 7.15
N LEU A 353 3.73 19.07 7.00
CA LEU A 353 3.61 18.28 5.79
C LEU A 353 2.21 17.66 5.60
N ASN A 354 1.15 18.20 6.20
CA ASN A 354 -0.24 17.79 5.94
C ASN A 354 -0.73 18.06 4.48
N LEU A 355 0.20 18.24 3.55
CA LEU A 355 0.02 18.25 2.10
C LEU A 355 -0.45 16.89 1.57
N PHE A 356 -0.15 15.79 2.28
CA PHE A 356 -0.57 14.44 1.90
C PHE A 356 -2.09 14.25 1.94
N ASP A 357 -2.76 14.72 2.99
CA ASP A 357 -4.23 14.76 3.05
C ASP A 357 -4.79 15.55 1.87
N ARG A 358 -4.20 16.70 1.55
CA ARG A 358 -4.61 17.56 0.42
C ARG A 358 -4.40 16.91 -0.95
N VAL A 359 -3.28 16.20 -1.15
CA VAL A 359 -2.97 15.49 -2.41
C VAL A 359 -3.91 14.31 -2.58
N MET A 360 -4.23 13.58 -1.53
CA MET A 360 -5.15 12.45 -1.62
C MET A 360 -6.62 12.88 -1.72
N GLU A 361 -7.05 13.91 -1.00
CA GLU A 361 -8.36 14.57 -1.22
C GLU A 361 -8.49 15.04 -2.66
N PHE A 362 -7.42 15.59 -3.23
CA PHE A 362 -7.35 15.94 -4.64
C PHE A 362 -7.50 14.70 -5.54
N LEU A 363 -6.74 13.62 -5.32
CA LEU A 363 -6.82 12.37 -6.11
C LEU A 363 -8.22 11.73 -6.06
N VAL A 364 -8.87 11.74 -4.88
CA VAL A 364 -10.27 11.30 -4.73
C VAL A 364 -11.22 12.26 -5.46
N SER A 365 -11.02 13.58 -5.35
CA SER A 365 -11.89 14.57 -5.97
C SER A 365 -11.80 14.62 -7.50
N ILE A 366 -10.70 14.17 -8.10
CA ILE A 366 -10.53 14.07 -9.56
C ILE A 366 -10.97 12.70 -10.12
N ASN A 367 -11.62 11.85 -9.30
CA ASN A 367 -12.03 10.49 -9.65
C ASN A 367 -10.86 9.60 -10.09
N TYR A 368 -9.66 9.77 -9.52
CA TYR A 368 -8.52 8.90 -9.85
C TYR A 368 -8.75 7.46 -9.35
N PHE A 369 -9.41 7.30 -8.19
CA PHE A 369 -9.95 6.03 -7.70
C PHE A 369 -11.44 6.21 -7.46
N SER A 370 -12.28 5.66 -8.34
CA SER A 370 -13.73 5.87 -8.26
C SER A 370 -14.43 4.68 -7.60
N ILE A 371 -15.25 4.95 -6.58
CA ILE A 371 -16.21 3.97 -6.03
C ILE A 371 -17.37 3.68 -6.99
N SER A 372 -17.41 4.36 -8.14
CA SER A 372 -18.45 4.25 -9.17
C SER A 372 -17.95 3.60 -10.45
N ASN A 373 -16.67 3.22 -10.52
CA ASN A 373 -16.08 2.52 -11.65
C ASN A 373 -15.71 1.10 -11.23
N GLN A 374 -16.34 0.10 -11.85
CA GLN A 374 -16.10 -1.29 -11.47
C GLN A 374 -14.64 -1.72 -11.67
N SER A 375 -13.98 -1.29 -12.75
CA SER A 375 -12.57 -1.63 -12.99
C SER A 375 -11.62 -1.11 -11.90
N ASP A 376 -11.94 0.01 -11.24
CA ASP A 376 -11.14 0.52 -10.12
C ASP A 376 -11.37 -0.35 -8.87
N LEU A 377 -12.62 -0.74 -8.62
CA LEU A 377 -12.98 -1.65 -7.52
C LEU A 377 -12.41 -3.07 -7.72
N ASP A 378 -12.33 -3.54 -8.95
CA ASP A 378 -11.72 -4.83 -9.34
C ASP A 378 -10.19 -4.84 -9.11
N ALA A 379 -9.56 -3.66 -8.98
CA ALA A 379 -8.17 -3.55 -8.56
C ALA A 379 -8.01 -3.53 -7.03
N GLY A 380 -9.11 -3.54 -6.26
CA GLY A 380 -9.14 -3.59 -4.80
C GLY A 380 -8.37 -4.79 -4.23
N TRP A 381 -7.87 -4.64 -3.00
CA TRP A 381 -7.09 -5.69 -2.34
C TRP A 381 -7.91 -6.97 -2.14
N LEU A 382 -7.37 -8.12 -2.54
CA LEU A 382 -8.04 -9.42 -2.42
C LEU A 382 -8.30 -9.81 -0.95
N ASN A 383 -7.44 -9.41 -0.01
CA ASN A 383 -7.56 -9.81 1.40
C ASN A 383 -7.67 -11.35 1.58
N GLY A 384 -6.86 -12.10 0.82
CA GLY A 384 -6.82 -13.57 0.87
C GLY A 384 -6.03 -14.12 2.07
N ASP A 385 -5.36 -13.23 2.80
CA ASP A 385 -4.63 -13.50 3.99
C ASP A 385 -5.58 -13.54 5.21
N ARG A 386 -5.69 -14.73 5.82
CA ARG A 386 -6.65 -15.07 6.89
C ARG A 386 -6.50 -14.15 8.13
N GLU A 387 -7.35 -14.34 9.15
CA GLU A 387 -7.24 -13.62 10.43
C GLU A 387 -5.79 -13.61 10.96
N GLY A 388 -5.18 -12.42 11.07
CA GLY A 388 -3.76 -12.23 11.43
C GLY A 388 -2.82 -11.93 10.25
N GLY A 389 -3.35 -11.90 9.02
CA GLY A 389 -2.64 -11.54 7.80
C GLY A 389 -2.27 -10.06 7.65
N LYS A 390 -1.69 -9.75 6.49
CA LYS A 390 -1.39 -8.39 6.01
C LYS A 390 -2.64 -7.62 5.53
N GLY A 391 -3.82 -8.23 5.65
CA GLY A 391 -5.08 -7.85 5.07
C GLY A 391 -5.83 -6.71 5.77
N ILE A 392 -7.07 -6.49 5.37
CA ILE A 392 -7.94 -5.41 5.84
C ILE A 392 -8.48 -5.73 7.25
N PRO A 393 -8.03 -5.03 8.32
CA PRO A 393 -8.61 -5.18 9.66
C PRO A 393 -9.99 -4.58 9.71
N PHE A 394 -10.78 -5.02 10.70
CA PHE A 394 -11.88 -4.23 11.20
C PHE A 394 -11.37 -2.99 11.96
N ARG A 395 -11.58 -1.78 11.42
CA ARG A 395 -11.23 -0.50 12.07
C ARG A 395 -12.31 0.54 11.87
N ARG A 396 -12.60 1.33 12.91
CA ARG A 396 -13.56 2.44 12.87
C ARG A 396 -12.83 3.78 12.94
N PHE A 397 -13.11 4.68 12.01
CA PHE A 397 -12.48 6.01 11.97
C PHE A 397 -13.50 7.05 11.50
N LYS A 398 -13.16 8.33 11.67
CA LYS A 398 -13.97 9.44 11.17
C LYS A 398 -13.24 10.08 10.01
N THR A 399 -13.93 10.23 8.90
CA THR A 399 -13.41 10.90 7.71
C THR A 399 -14.37 11.95 7.25
N TRP A 400 -13.83 13.02 6.67
CA TRP A 400 -14.62 14.00 5.97
C TRP A 400 -14.72 13.61 4.49
N THR A 401 -15.91 13.68 3.91
CA THR A 401 -16.11 13.60 2.46
C THR A 401 -16.80 14.85 1.97
N ARG A 402 -16.57 15.18 0.69
CA ARG A 402 -17.25 16.29 0.02
C ARG A 402 -18.78 16.13 0.00
N ALA A 403 -19.28 14.90 -0.09
CA ALA A 403 -20.71 14.60 -0.17
C ALA A 403 -21.41 14.72 1.20
N ASP A 404 -20.80 14.20 2.26
CA ASP A 404 -21.48 13.95 3.53
C ASP A 404 -20.84 14.65 4.74
N GLY A 405 -19.76 15.40 4.54
CA GLY A 405 -18.97 15.97 5.63
C GLY A 405 -18.33 14.88 6.49
N TYR A 406 -18.18 15.13 7.80
CA TYR A 406 -17.62 14.14 8.72
C TYR A 406 -18.60 12.98 8.99
N HIS A 407 -18.19 11.78 8.63
CA HIS A 407 -18.96 10.56 8.85
C HIS A 407 -18.05 9.47 9.44
N ARG A 408 -18.67 8.49 10.10
CA ARG A 408 -17.95 7.31 10.57
C ARG A 408 -17.79 6.35 9.40
N ARG A 409 -16.58 5.84 9.21
CA ARG A 409 -16.29 4.73 8.31
C ARG A 409 -15.74 3.55 9.09
N VAL A 410 -15.94 2.39 8.50
CA VAL A 410 -15.39 1.14 8.91
C VAL A 410 -14.60 0.62 7.74
N LEU A 411 -13.34 0.30 7.99
CA LEU A 411 -12.54 -0.56 7.15
C LEU A 411 -12.77 -1.98 7.66
N SER A 412 -13.21 -2.92 6.83
CA SER A 412 -13.57 -4.29 7.22
C SER A 412 -13.29 -5.29 6.10
N PRO A 413 -13.33 -6.60 6.39
CA PRO A 413 -13.24 -7.63 5.35
C PRO A 413 -14.29 -7.51 4.23
N ARG A 414 -15.38 -6.74 4.39
CA ARG A 414 -16.35 -6.48 3.32
C ARG A 414 -15.80 -5.57 2.21
N ASP A 415 -14.71 -4.85 2.48
CA ASP A 415 -14.01 -4.00 1.50
C ASP A 415 -13.05 -4.80 0.59
N ALA A 416 -12.88 -6.09 0.87
CA ALA A 416 -12.04 -6.96 0.08
C ALA A 416 -12.63 -7.20 -1.30
N ASN A 417 -11.78 -7.29 -2.32
CA ASN A 417 -12.19 -7.73 -3.64
C ASN A 417 -12.34 -9.27 -3.69
N ARG A 418 -13.30 -9.78 -2.92
CA ARG A 418 -13.71 -11.19 -2.91
C ARG A 418 -15.19 -11.30 -3.18
N THR A 419 -15.56 -12.39 -3.85
CA THR A 419 -16.95 -12.71 -4.19
C THR A 419 -17.83 -12.81 -2.95
N ASP A 420 -17.29 -13.35 -1.85
CA ASP A 420 -17.99 -13.54 -0.58
C ASP A 420 -17.92 -12.34 0.37
N ALA A 421 -17.08 -11.33 0.08
CA ALA A 421 -16.80 -10.22 1.01
C ALA A 421 -18.07 -9.56 1.53
N ARG A 422 -19.03 -9.32 0.63
CA ARG A 422 -20.28 -8.62 0.95
C ARG A 422 -21.24 -9.44 1.80
N THR A 423 -21.11 -10.76 1.86
CA THR A 423 -21.98 -11.66 2.62
C THR A 423 -21.28 -12.29 3.83
N LEU A 424 -20.06 -11.84 4.16
CA LEU A 424 -19.30 -12.33 5.31
C LEU A 424 -20.10 -12.12 6.62
N PRO A 425 -20.30 -13.19 7.41
CA PRO A 425 -21.04 -13.10 8.67
C PRO A 425 -20.25 -12.31 9.72
N GLY A 426 -20.96 -11.69 10.68
CA GLY A 426 -20.36 -10.88 11.74
C GLY A 426 -20.10 -9.42 11.38
N PHE A 427 -20.41 -9.03 10.13
CA PHE A 427 -20.30 -7.66 9.62
C PHE A 427 -21.64 -7.08 9.15
N GLU A 428 -22.77 -7.66 9.59
CA GLU A 428 -24.13 -7.24 9.19
C GLU A 428 -24.46 -5.80 9.62
N GLY A 429 -23.79 -5.31 10.67
CA GLY A 429 -23.92 -3.95 11.18
C GLY A 429 -22.96 -2.94 10.54
N ASP A 430 -22.10 -3.35 9.59
CA ASP A 430 -21.27 -2.42 8.83
C ASP A 430 -22.09 -1.82 7.68
N ASP A 431 -22.57 -0.60 7.89
CA ASP A 431 -23.33 0.20 6.92
C ASP A 431 -22.48 1.27 6.24
N THR A 432 -21.15 1.23 6.43
CA THR A 432 -20.26 2.33 6.09
C THR A 432 -19.30 2.07 4.94
N PHE A 433 -19.17 0.83 4.46
CA PHE A 433 -18.34 0.46 3.32
C PHE A 433 -18.86 1.03 1.99
N GLU A 434 -17.97 1.41 1.08
CA GLU A 434 -18.30 2.04 -0.21
C GLU A 434 -17.77 1.25 -1.42
N PRO A 435 -18.61 0.96 -2.43
CA PRO A 435 -20.04 1.23 -2.46
C PRO A 435 -20.81 0.23 -1.59
N LYS A 436 -21.84 0.73 -0.89
CA LYS A 436 -22.70 -0.06 0.00
C LYS A 436 -23.35 -1.25 -0.70
N GLU A 437 -23.73 -1.10 -1.96
CA GLU A 437 -24.25 -2.18 -2.79
C GLU A 437 -23.26 -2.46 -3.93
N PRO A 438 -23.18 -3.71 -4.44
CA PRO A 438 -22.41 -3.98 -5.64
C PRO A 438 -22.89 -3.07 -6.78
N LEU A 439 -21.97 -2.60 -7.61
CA LEU A 439 -22.36 -1.97 -8.86
C LEU A 439 -23.11 -3.01 -9.71
N ASP A 440 -24.01 -2.55 -10.57
CA ASP A 440 -24.72 -3.40 -11.52
C ASP A 440 -23.79 -4.13 -12.49
N THR A 441 -22.56 -3.63 -12.63
CA THR A 441 -21.46 -4.23 -13.41
C THR A 441 -20.58 -5.20 -12.62
N PHE A 442 -20.84 -5.44 -11.34
CA PHE A 442 -20.03 -6.37 -10.53
C PHE A 442 -20.08 -7.80 -11.09
N CYS A 443 -18.90 -8.39 -11.31
CA CYS A 443 -18.74 -9.67 -12.00
C CYS A 443 -17.76 -10.59 -11.26
N GLY A 444 -18.11 -10.90 -9.99
CA GLY A 444 -17.28 -11.72 -9.11
C GLY A 444 -16.09 -10.97 -8.50
N GLY A 445 -15.36 -11.63 -7.61
CA GLY A 445 -14.14 -11.12 -6.99
C GLY A 445 -12.87 -11.82 -7.46
N MET A 446 -11.73 -11.25 -7.10
CA MET A 446 -10.41 -11.74 -7.52
C MET A 446 -10.08 -13.14 -6.97
N ASP A 447 -10.82 -13.63 -5.97
CA ASP A 447 -10.76 -14.99 -5.46
C ASP A 447 -11.07 -16.03 -6.55
N LEU A 448 -11.92 -15.72 -7.53
CA LEU A 448 -12.30 -16.64 -8.61
C LEU A 448 -11.17 -16.91 -9.61
N ILE A 449 -10.20 -15.99 -9.70
CA ILE A 449 -9.05 -16.09 -10.61
C ILE A 449 -7.74 -16.34 -9.87
N THR A 450 -7.78 -16.54 -8.55
CA THR A 450 -6.60 -16.78 -7.70
C THR A 450 -6.52 -18.26 -7.35
N PRO A 451 -5.46 -18.98 -7.77
CA PRO A 451 -5.38 -20.41 -7.51
C PRO A 451 -5.05 -20.69 -6.04
N ALA A 452 -5.49 -21.84 -5.54
CA ALA A 452 -5.12 -22.31 -4.21
C ALA A 452 -3.66 -22.79 -4.13
N GLU A 453 -3.07 -23.17 -5.26
CA GLU A 453 -1.73 -23.75 -5.34
C GLU A 453 -0.93 -23.15 -6.50
N ARG A 454 0.40 -23.12 -6.35
CA ARG A 454 1.32 -22.66 -7.39
C ARG A 454 1.13 -23.42 -8.69
N GLY A 455 1.12 -22.71 -9.81
CA GLY A 455 0.94 -23.28 -11.14
C GLY A 455 -0.53 -23.55 -11.51
N GLY A 456 -1.46 -23.47 -10.56
CA GLY A 456 -2.89 -23.49 -10.87
C GLY A 456 -3.32 -22.26 -11.67
N LEU A 457 -4.42 -22.36 -12.42
CA LEU A 457 -4.99 -21.24 -13.19
C LEU A 457 -3.96 -20.51 -14.08
N HIS A 458 -3.08 -21.29 -14.73
CA HIS A 458 -2.05 -20.81 -15.67
C HIS A 458 -0.98 -19.89 -15.04
N THR A 459 -0.80 -19.91 -13.72
CA THR A 459 0.20 -19.10 -13.03
C THR A 459 1.64 -19.54 -13.29
N ASP A 460 1.83 -20.75 -13.81
CA ASP A 460 3.11 -21.25 -14.31
C ASP A 460 3.62 -20.45 -15.53
N LYS A 461 2.72 -19.84 -16.30
CA LYS A 461 3.03 -19.03 -17.49
C LYS A 461 3.50 -17.61 -17.16
N LEU A 462 3.43 -17.20 -15.90
CA LEU A 462 3.75 -15.85 -15.46
C LEU A 462 5.26 -15.65 -15.31
N PHE A 463 5.75 -14.52 -15.83
CA PHE A 463 7.07 -13.95 -15.53
C PHE A 463 6.88 -12.66 -14.76
N LEU A 464 7.34 -12.62 -13.51
CA LEU A 464 7.06 -11.52 -12.59
C LEU A 464 8.25 -10.56 -12.54
N TYR A 465 8.08 -9.36 -13.11
CA TYR A 465 9.04 -8.27 -13.01
C TYR A 465 8.56 -7.29 -11.95
N ALA A 466 9.05 -7.46 -10.74
CA ALA A 466 8.62 -6.68 -9.59
C ALA A 466 9.67 -5.64 -9.18
N SER A 467 9.20 -4.50 -8.69
CA SER A 467 10.00 -3.33 -8.35
C SER A 467 9.59 -2.77 -7.00
N TYR A 468 10.52 -2.16 -6.29
CA TYR A 468 10.23 -1.49 -5.02
C TYR A 468 11.19 -0.32 -4.77
N TYR A 469 10.73 0.71 -4.07
CA TYR A 469 11.63 1.77 -3.60
C TYR A 469 12.49 1.28 -2.43
N GLY A 470 13.77 1.68 -2.44
CA GLY A 470 14.55 1.73 -1.22
C GLY A 470 14.08 2.89 -0.32
N ARG A 471 14.62 2.98 0.92
CA ARG A 471 14.28 4.07 1.84
C ARG A 471 14.63 5.47 1.29
N ASN A 472 15.62 5.55 0.40
CA ASN A 472 16.07 6.82 -0.20
C ASN A 472 15.57 6.91 -1.64
N PHE A 473 14.74 7.91 -1.93
CA PHE A 473 14.35 8.25 -3.29
C PHE A 473 15.50 8.96 -4.01
N ASP A 474 15.92 8.40 -5.14
CA ASP A 474 16.94 8.98 -6.01
C ASP A 474 16.35 10.11 -6.87
N LEU A 475 16.07 11.26 -6.23
CA LEU A 475 15.45 12.40 -6.93
C LEU A 475 16.29 12.88 -8.12
N LEU A 476 17.62 12.92 -7.97
CA LEU A 476 18.51 13.41 -9.02
C LEU A 476 18.54 12.46 -10.22
N GLY A 477 18.66 11.15 -9.99
CA GLY A 477 18.59 10.18 -11.07
C GLY A 477 17.20 10.11 -11.69
N THR A 478 16.12 10.24 -10.90
CA THR A 478 14.76 10.32 -11.47
C THR A 478 14.59 11.57 -12.34
N LEU A 479 15.12 12.73 -11.93
CA LEU A 479 15.10 13.95 -12.72
C LEU A 479 15.82 13.77 -14.06
N GLU A 480 17.03 13.19 -14.03
CA GLU A 480 17.80 12.90 -15.24
C GLU A 480 17.06 11.94 -16.17
N ARG A 481 16.58 10.80 -15.64
CA ARG A 481 15.89 9.77 -16.43
C ARG A 481 14.55 10.24 -16.98
N SER A 482 13.88 11.17 -16.30
CA SER A 482 12.58 11.69 -16.75
C SER A 482 12.64 12.34 -18.13
N GLY A 483 13.79 12.89 -18.53
CA GLY A 483 13.98 13.49 -19.87
C GLY A 483 14.29 12.49 -21.00
N ASN A 484 14.57 11.23 -20.68
CA ASN A 484 15.11 10.25 -21.64
C ASN A 484 14.03 9.56 -22.49
N GLY A 485 12.80 9.50 -21.98
CA GLY A 485 11.68 8.78 -22.59
C GLY A 485 10.93 9.56 -23.69
N LEU A 486 9.77 9.02 -24.08
CA LEU A 486 8.85 9.65 -25.01
C LEU A 486 7.80 10.48 -24.29
N MET A 487 7.43 10.10 -23.06
CA MET A 487 6.56 10.90 -22.22
C MET A 487 7.19 12.25 -21.85
N PRO A 488 6.38 13.31 -21.64
CA PRO A 488 6.88 14.59 -21.13
C PRO A 488 7.60 14.41 -19.78
N GLY A 489 8.86 14.85 -19.69
CA GLY A 489 9.67 14.55 -18.52
C GLY A 489 9.15 15.13 -17.21
N TRP A 490 8.50 16.31 -17.23
CA TRP A 490 7.88 16.86 -16.02
C TRP A 490 6.75 15.96 -15.49
N LEU A 491 6.00 15.29 -16.39
CA LEU A 491 4.90 14.41 -16.02
C LEU A 491 5.47 13.13 -15.39
N ASN A 492 6.48 12.53 -16.02
CA ASN A 492 7.16 11.34 -15.49
C ASN A 492 7.79 11.61 -14.11
N LEU A 493 8.41 12.78 -13.93
CA LEU A 493 8.96 13.21 -12.65
C LEU A 493 7.85 13.36 -11.59
N ALA A 494 6.77 14.06 -11.91
CA ALA A 494 5.66 14.30 -10.99
C ALA A 494 5.00 12.98 -10.54
N GLU A 495 4.79 12.05 -11.46
CA GLU A 495 4.23 10.74 -11.17
C GLU A 495 5.14 9.92 -10.26
N ASN A 496 6.45 9.83 -10.55
CA ASN A 496 7.38 9.08 -9.70
C ASN A 496 7.56 9.68 -8.30
N VAL A 497 7.59 11.01 -8.19
CA VAL A 497 7.61 11.68 -6.88
C VAL A 497 6.31 11.41 -6.12
N GLY A 498 5.17 11.45 -6.81
CA GLY A 498 3.86 11.11 -6.25
C GLY A 498 3.79 9.67 -5.73
N LEU A 499 4.30 8.71 -6.50
CA LEU A 499 4.39 7.31 -6.07
C LEU A 499 5.26 7.16 -4.82
N TRP A 500 6.45 7.75 -4.80
CA TRP A 500 7.30 7.71 -3.61
C TRP A 500 6.59 8.31 -2.38
N ALA A 501 5.90 9.43 -2.56
CA ALA A 501 5.13 10.09 -1.52
C ALA A 501 4.04 9.14 -0.98
N VAL A 502 3.29 8.47 -1.86
CA VAL A 502 2.30 7.46 -1.46
C VAL A 502 2.93 6.21 -0.84
N ALA A 503 4.11 5.78 -1.30
CA ALA A 503 4.86 4.68 -0.70
C ALA A 503 5.19 4.97 0.76
N LEU A 504 5.64 6.19 1.06
CA LEU A 504 5.82 6.63 2.43
C LEU A 504 4.52 6.55 3.22
N LEU A 505 3.40 6.99 2.65
CA LEU A 505 2.11 6.92 3.32
C LEU A 505 1.69 5.49 3.64
N VAL A 506 1.57 4.63 2.63
CA VAL A 506 1.07 3.24 2.81
C VAL A 506 1.96 2.45 3.77
N ASN A 507 3.26 2.76 3.84
CA ASN A 507 4.21 2.14 4.77
C ASN A 507 4.04 2.56 6.23
N LEU A 508 3.29 3.63 6.51
CA LEU A 508 3.02 4.10 7.87
C LEU A 508 1.83 3.39 8.52
N PHE A 509 1.01 2.65 7.77
CA PHE A 509 -0.27 2.11 8.25
C PHE A 509 -0.35 0.61 8.12
N GLU A 510 -0.72 -0.04 9.23
CA GLU A 510 -0.68 -1.48 9.33
C GLU A 510 -2.06 -2.11 9.35
N SER A 511 -2.11 -3.28 8.73
CA SER A 511 -3.07 -4.36 8.99
C SER A 511 -2.92 -4.88 10.43
N PRO A 512 -3.89 -5.62 10.99
CA PRO A 512 -3.86 -6.03 12.39
C PRO A 512 -2.76 -7.07 12.68
N GLY A 513 -2.19 -7.71 11.63
CA GLY A 513 -1.00 -8.55 11.72
C GLY A 513 0.34 -7.79 11.56
N GLY A 514 0.31 -6.54 11.07
CA GLY A 514 1.49 -5.69 11.00
C GLY A 514 1.86 -5.18 12.40
N ARG A 515 3.16 -5.14 12.71
CA ARG A 515 3.69 -4.51 13.92
C ARG A 515 4.70 -3.46 13.51
N TYR A 516 4.43 -2.17 13.72
CA TYR A 516 5.37 -1.14 13.29
C TYR A 516 6.66 -1.37 14.05
N PRO A 517 7.81 -1.54 13.37
CA PRO A 517 8.14 -1.06 12.04
C PRO A 517 8.13 -2.14 10.94
N LEU A 518 7.64 -3.34 11.23
CA LEU A 518 7.55 -4.53 10.38
C LEU A 518 6.41 -4.48 9.35
N GLY A 519 6.02 -3.29 8.92
CA GLY A 519 4.83 -3.03 8.12
C GLY A 519 4.63 -4.02 6.96
N ALA A 520 3.38 -4.42 6.78
CA ALA A 520 2.97 -5.37 5.75
C ALA A 520 3.41 -4.97 4.33
N TYR A 521 3.43 -3.67 4.04
CA TYR A 521 3.61 -3.12 2.70
C TYR A 521 4.94 -2.38 2.49
N THR A 522 5.89 -2.48 3.44
CA THR A 522 7.13 -1.67 3.46
C THR A 522 7.95 -1.73 2.17
N LEU A 523 7.90 -2.86 1.45
CA LEU A 523 8.45 -2.98 0.10
C LEU A 523 7.35 -2.73 -0.94
N GLY A 524 7.54 -1.72 -1.78
CA GLY A 524 6.66 -1.36 -2.88
C GLY A 524 6.88 0.09 -3.30
N ASP A 525 5.95 0.63 -4.06
CA ASP A 525 5.96 2.04 -4.48
C ASP A 525 4.67 2.79 -4.10
N GLY A 526 3.96 2.27 -3.09
CA GLY A 526 2.74 2.87 -2.54
C GLY A 526 1.48 2.56 -3.33
N PHE A 527 1.57 2.45 -4.65
CA PHE A 527 0.44 2.07 -5.47
C PHE A 527 0.36 0.57 -5.68
N VAL A 528 1.49 -0.12 -5.82
CA VAL A 528 1.51 -1.57 -6.01
C VAL A 528 2.45 -2.20 -4.98
N PRO A 529 1.93 -2.75 -3.87
CA PRO A 529 2.77 -3.41 -2.89
C PRO A 529 3.54 -4.60 -3.48
N LEU A 530 4.77 -4.85 -3.03
CA LEU A 530 5.60 -5.91 -3.59
C LEU A 530 4.96 -7.30 -3.46
N GLN A 531 4.16 -7.53 -2.41
CA GLN A 531 3.36 -8.75 -2.19
C GLN A 531 2.43 -9.02 -3.38
N SER A 532 1.82 -7.95 -3.90
CA SER A 532 0.93 -8.02 -5.05
C SER A 532 1.72 -8.29 -6.33
N GLN A 533 2.87 -7.64 -6.51
CA GLN A 533 3.72 -7.85 -7.68
C GLN A 533 4.30 -9.26 -7.76
N LEU A 534 4.58 -9.86 -6.60
CA LEU A 534 5.13 -11.21 -6.48
C LEU A 534 4.08 -12.31 -6.40
N PHE A 535 2.81 -11.95 -6.45
CA PHE A 535 1.67 -12.86 -6.38
C PHE A 535 1.78 -13.87 -5.22
N MET A 536 1.94 -13.34 -4.01
CA MET A 536 2.07 -14.14 -2.79
C MET A 536 0.75 -14.87 -2.45
N ASP A 537 0.85 -16.07 -1.87
CA ASP A 537 -0.29 -16.92 -1.50
C ASP A 537 -1.20 -16.36 -0.38
N GLY A 538 -0.74 -15.32 0.32
CA GLY A 538 -1.44 -14.71 1.44
C GLY A 538 -1.44 -15.53 2.73
N HIS A 539 -0.84 -16.72 2.76
CA HIS A 539 -0.75 -17.51 3.99
C HIS A 539 0.39 -17.04 4.90
N GLU A 540 1.40 -16.36 4.34
CA GLU A 540 2.54 -15.88 5.09
C GLU A 540 2.32 -14.50 5.74
N THR A 541 2.46 -14.49 7.06
CA THR A 541 2.32 -13.31 7.93
C THR A 541 3.66 -12.58 8.16
N ALA A 542 4.79 -13.25 7.94
CA ALA A 542 6.12 -12.71 8.07
C ALA A 542 6.38 -11.57 7.07
N PRO A 543 7.20 -10.57 7.42
CA PRO A 543 7.59 -9.51 6.50
C PRO A 543 8.30 -10.07 5.26
N LEU A 544 8.02 -9.53 4.07
CA LEU A 544 8.69 -9.95 2.81
C LEU A 544 10.16 -9.49 2.73
N TYR A 545 10.72 -8.99 3.81
CA TYR A 545 12.06 -8.43 3.86
C TYR A 545 12.80 -8.91 5.11
N LYS A 546 14.12 -8.90 5.00
CA LYS A 546 15.02 -9.29 6.08
C LYS A 546 14.81 -8.39 7.28
N THR A 547 14.65 -9.03 8.43
CA THR A 547 14.56 -8.37 9.72
C THR A 547 15.82 -8.66 10.54
N ARG A 548 16.02 -7.89 11.61
CA ARG A 548 17.08 -8.11 12.59
C ARG A 548 16.55 -7.91 13.99
N THR A 549 17.19 -8.55 14.96
CA THR A 549 16.86 -8.34 16.38
C THR A 549 17.67 -7.18 16.95
N ARG A 550 17.00 -6.19 17.54
CA ARG A 550 17.61 -5.08 18.27
C ARG A 550 16.94 -4.96 19.64
N PHE A 551 17.69 -5.08 20.73
CA PHE A 551 17.14 -5.01 22.09
C PHE A 551 15.93 -5.96 22.32
N GLY A 552 15.96 -7.15 21.71
CA GLY A 552 14.85 -8.12 21.80
C GLY A 552 13.61 -7.79 20.95
N TRP A 553 13.64 -6.70 20.18
CA TRP A 553 12.65 -6.35 19.16
C TRP A 553 13.06 -6.88 17.79
N THR A 554 12.09 -7.38 17.03
CA THR A 554 12.26 -7.62 15.60
C THR A 554 11.99 -6.32 14.84
N VAL A 555 12.99 -5.81 14.12
CA VAL A 555 12.90 -4.56 13.34
C VAL A 555 13.38 -4.80 11.91
N PRO A 556 13.00 -3.96 10.93
CA PRO A 556 13.52 -4.07 9.58
C PRO A 556 15.05 -3.93 9.54
N ASP A 557 15.70 -4.76 8.73
CA ASP A 557 17.15 -4.63 8.47
C ASP A 557 17.36 -3.65 7.30
N PHE A 558 17.84 -2.45 7.61
CA PHE A 558 18.05 -1.39 6.61
C PHE A 558 19.47 -1.43 6.02
N PRO A 559 19.64 -1.20 4.69
CA PRO A 559 18.59 -0.97 3.70
C PRO A 559 17.72 -2.22 3.50
N LEU A 560 16.41 -2.03 3.30
CA LEU A 560 15.47 -3.15 3.19
C LEU A 560 15.87 -4.09 2.07
N ARG A 561 15.98 -5.37 2.39
CA ARG A 561 16.33 -6.44 1.45
C ARG A 561 15.20 -7.45 1.43
N PRO A 562 14.65 -7.81 0.25
CA PRO A 562 13.67 -8.88 0.12
C PRO A 562 14.18 -10.18 0.74
N ASP A 563 13.28 -10.90 1.39
CA ASP A 563 13.54 -12.26 1.84
C ASP A 563 13.19 -13.25 0.71
N MET A 564 14.21 -13.62 -0.07
CA MET A 564 14.01 -14.45 -1.25
C MET A 564 13.58 -15.88 -0.93
N ASP A 565 13.94 -16.40 0.25
CA ASP A 565 13.54 -17.76 0.63
C ASP A 565 12.03 -17.78 0.88
N LEU A 566 11.55 -16.80 1.64
CA LEU A 566 10.13 -16.56 1.88
C LEU A 566 9.35 -16.32 0.57
N ILE A 567 9.87 -15.47 -0.32
CA ILE A 567 9.24 -15.16 -1.60
C ILE A 567 9.10 -16.41 -2.47
N ARG A 568 10.16 -17.21 -2.56
CA ARG A 568 10.18 -18.45 -3.37
C ARG A 568 9.29 -19.54 -2.79
N GLU A 569 9.10 -19.56 -1.47
CA GLU A 569 8.19 -20.49 -0.81
C GLU A 569 6.73 -20.12 -1.07
N HIS A 570 6.38 -18.84 -0.99
CA HIS A 570 4.99 -18.38 -0.93
C HIS A 570 4.44 -17.73 -2.22
N THR A 571 5.24 -17.55 -3.27
CA THR A 571 4.72 -17.10 -4.57
C THR A 571 3.85 -18.19 -5.22
N LEU A 572 2.72 -17.78 -5.81
CA LEU A 572 1.83 -18.63 -6.61
C LEU A 572 2.33 -18.77 -8.06
N ALA A 573 3.28 -17.95 -8.50
CA ALA A 573 3.95 -18.11 -9.79
C ALA A 573 5.17 -19.03 -9.70
N ASN A 574 5.83 -19.27 -10.83
CA ASN A 574 7.11 -19.98 -10.83
C ASN A 574 8.22 -19.11 -10.21
N PRO A 575 8.87 -19.55 -9.11
CA PRO A 575 9.92 -18.77 -8.44
C PRO A 575 11.16 -18.48 -9.32
N ASP A 576 11.44 -19.30 -10.32
CA ASP A 576 12.59 -19.10 -11.24
C ASP A 576 12.32 -18.01 -12.29
N ARG A 577 11.05 -17.59 -12.42
CA ARG A 577 10.58 -16.55 -13.35
C ARG A 577 10.34 -15.21 -12.66
N ILE A 578 10.93 -15.01 -11.48
CA ILE A 578 10.88 -13.74 -10.74
C ILE A 578 12.13 -12.91 -11.05
N ARG A 579 11.92 -11.62 -11.32
CA ARG A 579 12.95 -10.59 -11.47
C ARG A 579 12.62 -9.44 -10.51
N LEU A 580 13.60 -9.03 -9.70
CA LEU A 580 13.44 -7.96 -8.71
C LEU A 580 14.31 -6.75 -9.03
N PHE A 581 13.69 -5.57 -9.05
CA PHE A 581 14.33 -4.30 -9.39
C PHE A 581 14.33 -3.35 -8.19
N PRO A 582 15.43 -3.31 -7.40
CA PRO A 582 15.54 -2.44 -6.23
C PRO A 582 15.73 -0.98 -6.65
N GLY A 583 15.00 -0.07 -6.00
CA GLY A 583 15.07 1.37 -6.31
C GLY A 583 14.34 1.75 -7.59
N TRP A 584 13.39 0.92 -8.03
CA TRP A 584 12.52 1.17 -9.17
C TRP A 584 11.07 1.37 -8.71
N SER A 585 10.34 2.22 -9.42
CA SER A 585 8.87 2.27 -9.32
C SER A 585 8.22 1.31 -10.32
N HIS A 586 6.96 0.96 -10.10
CA HIS A 586 6.18 0.18 -11.05
C HIS A 586 6.01 0.93 -12.39
N LEU A 587 6.06 2.27 -12.41
CA LEU A 587 6.05 3.05 -13.65
C LEU A 587 7.41 3.00 -14.38
N GLU A 588 8.52 2.89 -13.66
CA GLU A 588 9.83 2.65 -14.28
C GLU A 588 9.88 1.26 -14.95
N THR A 589 9.08 0.29 -14.49
CA THR A 589 9.00 -1.03 -15.17
C THR A 589 8.30 -0.97 -16.53
N VAL A 590 7.24 -0.16 -16.72
CA VAL A 590 6.60 -0.05 -18.05
C VAL A 590 7.40 0.79 -19.03
N THR A 591 8.17 1.77 -18.52
CA THR A 591 9.05 2.59 -19.37
C THR A 591 10.42 1.93 -19.61
N GLY A 592 10.76 0.90 -18.83
CA GLY A 592 12.02 0.16 -18.92
C GLY A 592 13.28 1.02 -18.77
N ARG A 593 13.15 2.20 -18.13
CA ARG A 593 14.16 3.28 -18.14
C ARG A 593 14.76 3.53 -19.53
N TYR A 594 13.92 3.44 -20.54
CA TYR A 594 14.33 3.56 -21.93
C TYR A 594 14.87 4.96 -22.25
N ASN A 595 16.00 5.00 -22.96
CA ASN A 595 16.59 6.22 -23.47
C ASN A 595 16.47 6.28 -24.99
N LYS A 596 15.54 7.11 -25.48
CA LYS A 596 15.26 7.22 -26.92
C LYS A 596 16.45 7.71 -27.76
N ALA A 597 17.36 8.47 -27.17
CA ALA A 597 18.51 9.02 -27.89
C ALA A 597 19.59 7.95 -28.16
N THR A 598 19.70 6.97 -27.27
CA THR A 598 20.68 5.88 -27.39
C THR A 598 20.07 4.58 -27.92
N GLY A 599 18.75 4.42 -27.80
CA GLY A 599 18.06 3.16 -28.07
C GLY A 599 18.20 2.13 -26.94
N HIS A 600 18.91 2.45 -25.85
CA HIS A 600 19.15 1.52 -24.75
C HIS A 600 17.96 1.46 -23.78
N SER A 601 17.61 0.26 -23.32
CA SER A 601 16.72 0.03 -22.17
C SER A 601 17.41 -0.81 -21.10
N GLU A 602 17.25 -0.43 -19.83
CA GLU A 602 17.72 -1.22 -18.68
C GLU A 602 16.89 -2.50 -18.45
N LEU A 603 15.70 -2.61 -19.08
CA LEU A 603 14.73 -3.68 -18.79
C LEU A 603 14.29 -4.46 -20.03
N PHE A 604 13.98 -3.78 -21.13
CA PHE A 604 13.26 -4.40 -22.24
C PHE A 604 14.06 -5.51 -22.93
N SER A 605 15.39 -5.42 -22.96
CA SER A 605 16.23 -6.53 -23.45
C SER A 605 16.08 -7.79 -22.60
N MET A 606 15.98 -7.67 -21.27
CA MET A 606 15.75 -8.81 -20.39
C MET A 606 14.35 -9.40 -20.59
N VAL A 607 13.34 -8.55 -20.81
CA VAL A 607 11.98 -8.99 -21.16
C VAL A 607 11.99 -9.76 -22.48
N ALA A 608 12.69 -9.27 -23.48
CA ALA A 608 12.82 -9.94 -24.76
C ALA A 608 13.60 -11.26 -24.63
N GLU A 609 14.65 -11.34 -23.83
CA GLU A 609 15.37 -12.59 -23.56
C GLU A 609 14.46 -13.65 -22.93
N ASP A 610 13.67 -13.30 -21.91
CA ASP A 610 12.74 -14.23 -21.27
C ASP A 610 11.61 -14.67 -22.23
N LEU A 611 11.11 -13.77 -23.09
CA LEU A 611 10.13 -14.09 -24.14
C LEU A 611 10.74 -15.00 -25.22
N LEU A 612 11.92 -14.69 -25.72
CA LEU A 612 12.60 -15.51 -26.72
C LEU A 612 12.98 -16.89 -26.17
N GLY A 613 13.24 -17.00 -24.85
CA GLY A 613 13.60 -18.25 -24.19
C GLY A 613 12.45 -19.25 -24.04
N VAL A 614 11.19 -18.85 -24.30
CA VAL A 614 10.03 -19.76 -24.31
C VAL A 614 9.62 -20.24 -25.71
N LEU A 615 10.27 -19.74 -26.76
CA LEU A 615 10.12 -20.20 -28.15
C LEU A 615 11.04 -21.40 -28.40
#